data_AF-A0A956II71-F1
#
_entry.id   AF-A0A956II71-F1
#
_cell.length_a   1.000
_cell.length_b   1.000
_cell.length_c   1.000
_cell.angle_alpha   90.00
_cell.angle_beta   90.00
_cell.angle_gamma   90.00
#
_symmetry.space_group_name_H-M   'P 1'
#
loop_
_entity.id
_entity.type
_entity.pdbx_description
1 polymer ?
#
loop_
_entity_poly.entity_id
_entity_poly.type
_entity_poly.pdbx_seq_one_letter_code
_entity_poly.pdbx_strand_id
1 'polypeptide(L)'
;MSSSTTDEMAAAVAQLCSVIADLERERERARRQLASSHGADAEALALALKQLEEKLVEARQKRDDLEKRAGRVERMVALTEELRSIRPELEAQRCGSDRPTPQSKSGPTCLRRG
;
A
#
# COMPACT_ATOMS: atom_id res chain seq x y z
N MET A 1 4.51 13.32 3.37
CA MET A 1 3.55 13.14 2.25
C MET A 1 3.06 11.70 2.10
N SER A 2 3.42 10.76 2.99
CA SER A 2 3.07 9.34 2.84
C SER A 2 1.74 8.93 3.47
N SER A 3 1.19 9.70 4.43
CA SER A 3 -0.04 9.28 5.11
C SER A 3 -1.29 9.39 4.23
N SER A 4 -1.37 10.41 3.36
CA SER A 4 -2.61 10.63 2.60
C SER A 4 -2.95 9.47 1.67
N THR A 5 -1.96 8.86 1.02
CA THR A 5 -2.21 7.75 0.08
C THR A 5 -2.64 6.46 0.78
N THR A 6 -2.08 6.15 1.96
CA THR A 6 -2.52 5.00 2.75
C THR A 6 -3.90 5.22 3.35
N ASP A 7 -4.17 6.44 3.81
CA ASP A 7 -5.48 6.83 4.36
C ASP A 7 -6.58 6.79 3.28
N GLU A 8 -6.28 7.27 2.07
CA GLU A 8 -7.16 7.19 0.90
C GLU A 8 -7.46 5.74 0.50
N MET A 9 -6.44 4.86 0.51
CA MET A 9 -6.63 3.44 0.22
C MET A 9 -7.47 2.74 1.31
N ALA A 10 -7.24 3.07 2.59
CA ALA A 10 -8.03 2.54 3.70
C ALA A 10 -9.50 2.98 3.61
N ALA A 11 -9.76 4.24 3.27
CA ALA A 11 -11.10 4.74 3.03
C ALA A 11 -11.78 4.03 1.85
N ALA A 12 -11.06 3.79 0.76
CA ALA A 12 -11.58 3.05 -0.40
C ALA A 12 -11.91 1.58 -0.05
N VAL A 13 -11.09 0.92 0.75
CA VAL A 13 -11.36 -0.44 1.26
C VAL A 13 -12.60 -0.44 2.15
N ALA A 14 -12.74 0.52 3.07
CA ALA A 14 -13.92 0.64 3.93
C ALA A 14 -15.20 0.86 3.11
N GLN A 15 -15.13 1.70 2.06
CA GLN A 15 -16.24 1.91 1.15
C GLN A 15 -16.62 0.63 0.40
N LEU A 16 -15.64 -0.13 -0.11
CA LEU A 16 -15.89 -1.41 -0.76
C LEU A 16 -16.51 -2.43 0.20
N CYS A 17 -16.09 -2.47 1.46
CA CYS A 17 -16.71 -3.31 2.48
C CYS A 17 -18.19 -2.96 2.70
N SER A 18 -18.53 -1.66 2.72
CA SER A 18 -19.93 -1.23 2.78
C SER A 18 -20.73 -1.69 1.56
N VAL A 19 -20.18 -1.49 0.35
CA VAL A 19 -20.82 -1.92 -0.91
C VAL A 19 -21.04 -3.43 -0.94
N ILE A 20 -20.05 -4.22 -0.51
CA ILE A 20 -20.19 -5.68 -0.42
C ILE A 20 -21.32 -6.05 0.54
N ALA A 21 -21.41 -5.41 1.71
CA ALA A 21 -22.48 -5.67 2.66
C ALA A 21 -23.86 -5.32 2.10
N ASP A 22 -23.98 -4.22 1.34
CA ASP A 22 -25.23 -3.83 0.69
C ASP A 22 -25.64 -4.84 -0.40
N LEU A 23 -24.71 -5.24 -1.26
CA LEU A 23 -24.94 -6.26 -2.28
C LEU A 23 -25.33 -7.62 -1.67
N GLU A 24 -24.74 -8.00 -0.54
CA GLU A 24 -25.13 -9.22 0.18
C GLU A 24 -26.57 -9.15 0.71
N ARG A 25 -26.99 -7.99 1.24
CA ARG A 25 -28.37 -7.76 1.68
C ARG A 25 -29.34 -7.80 0.51
N GLU A 26 -28.99 -7.19 -0.62
CA GLU A 26 -29.80 -7.23 -1.84
C GLU A 26 -29.94 -8.64 -2.40
N ARG A 27 -28.84 -9.39 -2.46
CA ARG A 27 -28.84 -10.81 -2.88
C ARG A 27 -29.77 -11.63 -1.98
N GLU A 28 -29.70 -11.43 -0.68
CA GLU A 28 -30.55 -12.16 0.27
C GLU A 28 -32.04 -11.81 0.10
N ARG A 29 -32.37 -10.54 -0.15
CA ARG A 29 -33.74 -10.12 -0.45
C ARG A 29 -34.26 -10.75 -1.75
N ALA A 30 -33.45 -10.72 -2.81
CA ALA A 30 -33.81 -11.31 -4.10
C ALA A 30 -33.98 -12.84 -4.00
N ARG A 31 -33.16 -13.53 -3.18
CA ARG A 31 -33.31 -14.97 -2.90
C ARG A 31 -34.65 -15.28 -2.23
N ARG A 32 -35.04 -14.48 -1.24
CA ARG A 32 -36.34 -14.65 -0.56
C ARG A 32 -37.51 -14.39 -1.49
N GLN A 33 -37.43 -13.35 -2.32
CA GLN A 33 -38.45 -13.06 -3.33
C GLN A 33 -38.57 -14.23 -4.32
N LEU A 34 -37.44 -14.70 -4.85
CA LEU A 34 -37.41 -15.80 -5.81
C LEU A 34 -38.05 -17.08 -5.24
N ALA A 35 -37.84 -17.38 -3.95
CA ALA A 35 -38.45 -18.54 -3.30
C ALA A 35 -39.99 -18.51 -3.29
N SER A 36 -40.60 -17.32 -3.40
CA SER A 36 -42.05 -17.11 -3.45
C SER A 36 -42.58 -16.74 -4.84
N SER A 37 -41.72 -16.60 -5.84
CA SER A 37 -42.07 -16.17 -7.20
C SER A 37 -42.21 -17.34 -8.16
N HIS A 38 -43.05 -17.16 -9.18
CA HIS A 38 -43.31 -18.17 -10.22
C HIS A 38 -43.38 -17.53 -11.61
N GLY A 39 -43.18 -18.33 -12.66
CA GLY A 39 -43.26 -17.86 -14.05
C GLY A 39 -42.17 -16.85 -14.41
N ALA A 40 -42.52 -15.86 -15.25
CA ALA A 40 -41.57 -14.87 -15.76
C ALA A 40 -40.88 -14.03 -14.66
N ASP A 41 -41.56 -13.78 -13.54
CA ASP A 41 -40.99 -13.03 -12.41
C ASP A 41 -39.86 -13.81 -11.73
N ALA A 42 -39.96 -15.14 -11.68
CA ALA A 42 -38.90 -16.00 -11.15
C ALA A 42 -37.67 -16.01 -12.06
N GLU A 43 -37.86 -16.01 -13.38
CA GLU A 43 -36.75 -15.94 -14.34
C GLU A 43 -36.00 -14.60 -14.25
N ALA A 44 -36.74 -13.49 -14.13
CA ALA A 44 -36.17 -12.15 -13.94
C ALA A 44 -35.38 -12.05 -12.63
N LEU A 45 -35.92 -12.57 -11.53
CA LEU A 45 -35.24 -12.60 -10.22
C LEU A 45 -34.00 -13.51 -10.23
N ALA A 46 -34.05 -14.65 -10.93
CA ALA A 46 -32.89 -15.52 -11.08
C ALA A 46 -31.75 -14.84 -11.87
N LEU A 47 -32.09 -14.08 -12.91
CA LEU A 47 -31.10 -13.28 -13.65
C LEU A 47 -30.51 -12.16 -12.77
N ALA A 48 -31.36 -11.44 -12.02
CA ALA A 48 -30.92 -10.41 -11.09
C ALA A 48 -29.98 -10.96 -10.00
N LEU A 49 -30.26 -12.17 -9.49
CA LEU A 49 -29.37 -12.85 -8.55
C LEU A 49 -28.01 -13.18 -9.13
N LYS A 50 -27.94 -13.68 -10.36
CA LYS A 50 -26.66 -13.92 -11.05
C LYS A 50 -25.85 -12.64 -11.18
N GLN A 51 -26.49 -11.53 -11.58
CA GLN A 51 -25.83 -10.23 -11.70
C GLN A 51 -25.34 -9.71 -10.34
N LEU A 52 -26.09 -9.92 -9.26
CA LEU A 52 -25.65 -9.55 -7.91
C LEU A 52 -24.47 -10.41 -7.45
N GLU A 53 -24.46 -11.70 -7.78
CA GLU A 53 -23.35 -12.60 -7.48
C GLU A 53 -22.08 -12.22 -8.25
N GLU A 54 -22.20 -11.86 -9.54
CA GLU A 54 -21.09 -11.33 -10.35
C GLU A 54 -20.53 -10.03 -9.75
N LYS A 55 -21.40 -9.06 -9.42
CA LYS A 55 -21.00 -7.81 -8.76
C LYS A 55 -20.31 -8.04 -7.42
N LEU A 56 -20.76 -9.02 -6.63
CA LEU A 56 -20.12 -9.38 -5.37
C LEU A 56 -18.70 -9.92 -5.58
N VAL A 57 -18.51 -10.78 -6.60
CA VAL A 57 -17.19 -11.30 -6.95
C VAL A 57 -16.27 -10.15 -7.36
N GLU A 58 -16.72 -9.26 -8.24
CA GLU A 58 -15.93 -8.11 -8.67
C GLU A 58 -15.58 -7.16 -7.52
N ALA A 59 -16.53 -6.85 -6.65
CA ALA A 59 -16.31 -5.95 -5.51
C ALA A 59 -15.29 -6.54 -4.52
N ARG A 60 -15.37 -7.84 -4.25
CA ARG A 60 -14.40 -8.56 -3.42
C ARG A 60 -13.00 -8.57 -4.05
N GLN A 61 -12.91 -8.84 -5.35
CA GLN A 61 -11.63 -8.78 -6.07
C GLN A 61 -11.01 -7.38 -6.00
N LYS A 62 -11.79 -6.33 -6.23
CA LYS A 62 -11.33 -4.94 -6.13
C LYS A 62 -10.81 -4.61 -4.73
N ARG A 63 -11.50 -5.07 -3.68
CA ARG A 63 -11.07 -4.90 -2.29
C ARG A 63 -9.73 -5.60 -2.06
N ASP A 64 -9.63 -6.87 -2.43
CA ASP A 64 -8.41 -7.67 -2.21
C ASP A 64 -7.20 -7.08 -2.96
N ASP A 65 -7.41 -6.54 -4.16
CA ASP A 65 -6.36 -5.88 -4.94
C ASP A 65 -5.93 -4.56 -4.32
N LEU A 66 -6.87 -3.78 -3.75
CA LEU A 66 -6.56 -2.57 -3.01
C LEU A 66 -5.80 -2.85 -1.72
N GLU A 67 -6.20 -3.86 -0.95
CA GLU A 67 -5.50 -4.29 0.26
C GLU A 67 -4.07 -4.73 -0.05
N LYS A 68 -3.86 -5.51 -1.12
CA LYS A 68 -2.52 -5.88 -1.60
C LYS A 68 -1.67 -4.66 -1.97
N ARG A 69 -2.29 -3.64 -2.59
CA ARG A 69 -1.61 -2.40 -2.96
C ARG A 69 -1.26 -1.58 -1.72
N ALA A 70 -2.17 -1.42 -0.77
CA ALA A 70 -1.95 -0.74 0.48
C ALA A 70 -0.77 -1.37 1.24
N GLY A 71 -0.78 -2.69 1.41
CA GLY A 71 0.33 -3.40 2.07
C GLY A 71 1.67 -3.27 1.34
N ARG A 72 1.69 -3.09 0.00
CA ARG A 72 2.93 -2.76 -0.73
C ARG A 72 3.42 -1.35 -0.40
N VAL A 73 2.52 -0.37 -0.35
CA VAL A 73 2.86 1.02 -0.02
C VAL A 73 3.38 1.11 1.41
N GLU A 74 2.72 0.47 2.38
CA GLU A 74 3.16 0.41 3.78
C GLU A 74 4.58 -0.15 3.91
N ARG A 75 4.89 -1.26 3.21
CA ARG A 75 6.25 -1.81 3.18
C ARG A 75 7.27 -0.84 2.61
N MET A 76 6.93 -0.13 1.53
CA MET A 76 7.82 0.88 0.94
C MET A 76 8.05 2.06 1.89
N VAL A 77 7.03 2.49 2.64
CA VAL A 77 7.14 3.53 3.65
C VAL A 77 8.08 3.08 4.77
N ALA A 78 7.89 1.88 5.31
CA ALA A 78 8.75 1.30 6.34
C ALA A 78 10.22 1.20 5.89
N LEU A 79 10.47 0.67 4.68
CA LEU A 79 11.83 0.61 4.12
C LEU A 79 12.45 2.01 3.94
N THR A 80 11.65 3.00 3.53
CA THR A 80 12.13 4.39 3.38
C THR A 80 12.50 5.00 4.75
N GLU A 81 11.77 4.66 5.80
CA GLU A 81 12.05 5.08 7.17
C GLU A 81 13.30 4.40 7.72
N GLU A 82 13.48 3.11 7.51
CA GLU A 82 14.71 2.38 7.85
C GLU A 82 15.94 3.01 7.16
N LEU A 83 15.86 3.25 5.84
CA LEU A 83 16.93 3.89 5.09
C LEU A 83 17.23 5.32 5.59
N ARG A 84 16.21 6.06 6.03
CA ARG A 84 16.38 7.38 6.63
C ARG A 84 17.13 7.30 7.96
N SER A 85 16.86 6.27 8.77
CA SER A 85 17.52 6.04 10.05
C SER A 85 19.00 5.68 9.88
N ILE A 86 19.33 4.87 8.87
CA ILE A 86 20.70 4.36 8.66
C ILE A 86 21.60 5.39 7.95
N ARG A 87 21.02 6.27 7.11
CA ARG A 87 21.77 7.30 6.36
C ARG A 87 22.79 8.09 7.19
N PRO A 88 22.46 8.67 8.36
CA PRO A 88 23.44 9.44 9.14
C PRO A 88 24.64 8.62 9.61
N GLU A 89 24.47 7.33 9.90
CA GLU A 89 25.56 6.44 10.31
C GLU A 89 26.52 6.15 9.14
N LEU A 90 25.97 5.97 7.93
CA LEU A 90 26.76 5.82 6.71
C LEU A 90 27.53 7.11 6.36
N GLU A 91 26.90 8.27 6.54
CA GLU A 91 27.55 9.58 6.34
C GLU A 91 28.66 9.81 7.37
N ALA A 92 28.45 9.45 8.63
CA ALA A 92 29.47 9.53 9.68
C ALA A 92 30.66 8.60 9.41
N GLN A 93 30.43 7.39 8.91
CA GLN A 93 31.49 6.45 8.51
C GLN A 93 32.34 7.01 7.35
N ARG A 94 31.71 7.65 6.34
CA ARG A 94 32.44 8.30 5.24
C ARG A 94 33.31 9.47 5.71
N CYS A 95 32.77 10.34 6.57
CA CYS A 95 33.53 11.45 7.14
C CYS A 95 34.66 10.97 8.07
N GLY A 96 34.48 9.83 8.75
CA GLY A 96 35.50 9.20 9.57
C GLY A 96 36.67 8.62 8.75
N SER A 97 36.40 8.11 7.54
CA SER A 97 37.42 7.58 6.63
C SER A 97 38.22 8.65 5.88
N ASP A 98 37.69 9.88 5.73
CA ASP A 98 38.38 11.00 5.08
C ASP A 98 39.33 11.77 6.01
N ARG A 99 39.60 11.26 7.23
CA ARG A 99 40.55 11.90 8.15
C ARG A 99 41.96 11.74 7.58
N PRO A 100 42.66 12.83 7.19
CA PRO A 100 44.04 12.70 6.72
C PRO A 100 44.89 12.17 7.88
N THR A 101 45.60 11.07 7.66
CA THR A 101 46.67 10.63 8.55
C THR A 101 47.62 11.80 8.77
N PRO A 102 47.95 12.19 10.02
CA PRO A 102 48.99 13.16 10.26
C PRO A 102 50.33 12.49 9.94
N GLN A 103 50.74 12.53 8.67
CA GLN A 103 52.12 12.21 8.31
C GLN A 103 53.02 13.32 8.86
N SER A 104 53.50 13.03 10.07
CA SER A 104 54.90 13.10 10.45
C SER A 104 55.69 14.32 9.99
N LYS A 105 56.11 15.11 10.99
CA LYS A 105 57.22 16.05 10.92
C LYS A 105 58.49 15.33 10.43
N SER A 106 59.09 15.80 9.33
CA SER A 106 60.55 15.81 9.13
C SER A 106 60.89 16.76 7.96
N GLY A 107 61.75 17.75 8.20
CA GLY A 107 62.21 18.73 7.20
C GLY A 107 62.98 18.10 6.02
N PRO A 108 63.45 18.93 5.07
CA PRO A 108 64.69 19.63 5.36
C PRO A 108 64.70 21.13 5.01
N THR A 109 65.59 21.81 5.70
CA THR A 109 66.03 23.20 5.56
C THR A 109 66.48 23.51 4.13
N CYS A 110 65.77 24.37 3.42
CA CYS A 110 66.31 25.03 2.23
C CYS A 110 66.99 26.33 2.67
N LEU A 111 68.32 26.27 2.77
CA LEU A 111 69.21 27.41 2.94
C LEU A 111 68.98 28.44 1.83
N ARG A 112 68.56 29.65 2.22
CA ARG A 112 68.60 30.85 1.38
C ARG A 112 70.04 31.39 1.42
N ARG A 113 70.74 31.35 0.29
CA ARG A 113 72.04 32.01 0.07
C ARG A 113 72.00 32.75 -1.25
N GLY A 114 72.42 34.02 -1.22
CA GLY A 114 72.78 34.84 -2.38
C GLY A 114 71.62 35.58 -3.01
#